data_AF-A0A0Q8D8X3-F1
#
_entry.id   AF-A0A0Q8D8X3-F1
#
_cell.length_a   1.000
_cell.length_b   1.000
_cell.length_c   1.000
_cell.angle_alpha   90.00
_cell.angle_beta   90.00
_cell.angle_gamma   90.00
#
_symmetry.space_group_name_H-M   'P 1'
#
loop_
_entity.id
_entity.type
_entity.pdbx_description
1 polymer ?
#
loop_
_entity_poly.entity_id
_entity_poly.type
_entity_poly.pdbx_seq_one_letter_code
_entity_poly.pdbx_strand_id
1 'polypeptide(L)'
;MIEGRPEVHAQAVVYDPQDGEHAQPFEANGSTAERLAIVASLSEARVLSGEQTPEDAAIALLRGGAEVVIVKCGMLGAVLATSDQPPTWIRAFPTDLVWKIGSGDVFSAAFAHAWLRERAPALEAAWFASRSVAEYVRTRRERFSDQDLIRLRQEAAAAARPRGRPLVNPKPVYLAGPFFSTAQTWLIEEVRAALMDAGMQVFSPIHDIGEGPAHEVAPADLQAIDQAGLVLALLDGLDAGTLFEVGYARAQGIPVVGIAECVDEPQLTMLLGSGCIIRDDLCSGIYEACWQLICDD
;
A
#
# COMPACT_ATOMS: atom_id res chain seq x y z
N MET A 1 4.83 23.85 5.48
CA MET A 1 5.31 23.15 6.69
C MET A 1 5.72 24.22 7.69
N ILE A 2 5.19 24.21 8.91
CA ILE A 2 5.66 25.09 9.98
C ILE A 2 6.90 24.42 10.57
N GLU A 3 7.99 25.17 10.74
CA GLU A 3 9.21 24.66 11.34
C GLU A 3 8.98 24.51 12.86
N GLY A 4 8.76 23.27 13.32
CA GLY A 4 8.52 22.94 14.73
C GLY A 4 7.14 22.34 15.03
N ARG A 5 7.02 21.67 16.18
CA ARG A 5 5.77 21.10 16.71
C ARG A 5 5.19 22.07 17.74
N PRO A 6 4.28 22.99 17.36
CA PRO A 6 3.70 23.92 18.32
C PRO A 6 2.92 23.17 19.39
N GLU A 7 2.89 23.73 20.60
CA GLU A 7 1.98 23.28 21.64
C GLU A 7 0.54 23.61 21.23
N VAL A 8 -0.34 22.62 21.25
CA VAL A 8 -1.74 22.74 20.81
C VAL A 8 -2.67 22.38 21.96
N HIS A 9 -3.61 23.27 22.28
CA HIS A 9 -4.71 23.00 23.20
C HIS A 9 -6.04 23.25 22.47
N ALA A 10 -6.84 22.20 22.28
CA ALA A 10 -8.09 22.31 21.53
C ALA A 10 -9.17 21.32 22.01
N GLN A 11 -10.42 21.60 21.70
CA GLN A 11 -11.53 20.67 21.99
C GLN A 11 -11.41 19.36 21.19
N ALA A 12 -11.00 19.45 19.92
CA ALA A 12 -10.83 18.27 19.08
C ALA A 12 -9.60 18.42 18.18
N VAL A 13 -8.80 17.36 18.08
CA VAL A 13 -7.55 17.31 17.30
C VAL A 13 -7.48 16.03 16.48
N VAL A 14 -7.04 16.14 15.23
CA VAL A 14 -6.51 15.02 14.45
C VAL A 14 -4.99 15.16 14.45
N TYR A 15 -4.30 14.17 15.00
CA TYR A 15 -2.86 14.13 15.12
C TYR A 15 -2.27 13.09 14.16
N ASP A 16 -1.45 13.55 13.23
CA ASP A 16 -0.62 12.72 12.34
C ASP A 16 0.85 13.01 12.68
N PRO A 17 1.62 12.05 13.23
CA PRO A 17 2.96 12.30 13.75
C PRO A 17 3.96 12.81 12.71
N GLN A 18 3.85 12.30 11.48
CA GLN A 18 4.64 12.66 10.28
C GLN A 18 6.17 12.60 10.47
N ASP A 19 6.64 11.76 11.40
CA ASP A 19 8.06 11.69 11.80
C ASP A 19 8.62 10.25 11.81
N GLY A 20 7.87 9.27 11.30
CA GLY A 20 8.35 7.90 11.12
C GLY A 20 8.87 7.28 12.42
N GLU A 21 10.15 6.91 12.44
CA GLU A 21 10.82 6.33 13.63
C GLU A 21 10.96 7.29 14.82
N HIS A 22 10.79 8.59 14.59
CA HIS A 22 10.86 9.63 15.62
C HIS A 22 9.47 10.10 16.06
N ALA A 23 8.41 9.35 15.70
CA ALA A 23 7.05 9.64 16.15
C ALA A 23 7.00 9.75 17.68
N GLN A 24 6.38 10.82 18.17
CA GLN A 24 6.17 11.04 19.60
C GLN A 24 4.68 11.13 19.90
N PRO A 25 4.24 10.78 21.12
CA PRO A 25 2.86 11.02 21.54
C PRO A 25 2.48 12.50 21.41
N PHE A 26 1.20 12.78 21.18
CA PHE A 26 0.69 14.14 20.99
C PHE A 26 1.03 15.04 22.19
N GLU A 27 0.92 14.48 23.39
CA GLU A 27 1.18 15.13 24.68
C GLU A 27 2.67 15.34 25.00
N ALA A 28 3.60 14.83 24.19
CA ALA A 28 5.03 14.87 24.48
C ALA A 28 5.61 16.29 24.58
N ASN A 29 5.00 17.27 23.90
CA ASN A 29 5.38 18.68 23.97
C ASN A 29 4.48 19.52 24.89
N GLY A 30 3.59 18.90 25.68
CA GLY A 30 2.61 19.59 26.52
C GLY A 30 1.23 19.79 25.88
N SER A 31 1.04 19.40 24.61
CA SER A 31 -0.26 19.54 23.93
C SER A 31 -1.37 18.73 24.60
N THR A 32 -2.60 19.23 24.52
CA THR A 32 -3.79 18.58 25.10
C THR A 32 -5.01 18.69 24.18
N ALA A 33 -5.88 17.69 24.22
CA ALA A 33 -7.16 17.71 23.53
C ALA A 33 -8.25 16.98 24.33
N GLU A 34 -9.47 17.51 24.34
CA GLU A 34 -10.62 16.79 24.92
C GLU A 34 -11.00 15.57 24.08
N ARG A 35 -10.89 15.70 22.76
CA ARG A 35 -11.13 14.67 21.75
C ARG A 35 -9.93 14.51 20.84
N LEU A 36 -9.22 13.39 20.94
CA LEU A 36 -8.03 13.13 20.14
C LEU A 36 -8.28 11.99 19.15
N ALA A 37 -8.07 12.27 17.86
CA ALA A 37 -7.94 11.23 16.85
C ALA A 37 -6.47 11.11 16.42
N ILE A 38 -5.89 9.92 16.47
CA ILE A 38 -4.52 9.65 16.00
C ILE A 38 -4.62 8.99 14.62
N VAL A 39 -3.93 9.54 13.61
CA VAL A 39 -3.87 9.00 12.25
C VAL A 39 -2.41 8.77 11.90
N ALA A 40 -1.90 7.57 12.20
CA ALA A 40 -0.48 7.25 12.06
C ALA A 40 -0.26 6.21 10.95
N SER A 41 0.92 6.21 10.32
CA SER A 41 1.36 5.06 9.52
C SER A 41 1.66 3.86 10.42
N LEU A 42 1.74 2.65 9.85
CA LEU A 42 2.05 1.45 10.63
C LEU A 42 3.40 1.55 11.35
N SER A 43 4.44 2.10 10.72
CA SER A 43 5.74 2.30 11.36
C SER A 43 5.65 3.24 12.56
N GLU A 44 4.97 4.37 12.42
CA GLU A 44 4.74 5.32 13.52
C GLU A 44 3.88 4.70 14.62
N ALA A 45 2.82 3.97 14.27
CA ALA A 45 1.96 3.30 15.24
C ALA A 45 2.74 2.27 16.06
N ARG A 46 3.66 1.52 15.44
CA ARG A 46 4.57 0.58 16.14
C ARG A 46 5.47 1.31 17.13
N VAL A 47 6.04 2.45 16.74
CA VAL A 47 6.89 3.28 17.62
C VAL A 47 6.10 3.80 18.82
N LEU A 48 4.91 4.34 18.57
CA LEU A 48 4.07 4.95 19.60
C LEU A 48 3.47 3.93 20.57
N SER A 49 3.15 2.72 20.10
CA SER A 49 2.48 1.69 20.90
C SER A 49 3.41 0.62 21.48
N GLY A 50 4.55 0.36 20.84
CA GLY A 50 5.38 -0.82 21.08
C GLY A 50 4.85 -2.13 20.48
N GLU A 51 3.67 -2.12 19.87
CA GLU A 51 3.02 -3.31 19.29
C GLU A 51 3.45 -3.54 17.84
N GLN A 52 3.32 -4.78 17.35
CA GLN A 52 3.80 -5.16 16.00
C GLN A 52 2.70 -5.20 14.94
N THR A 53 1.49 -5.61 15.32
CA THR A 53 0.36 -5.72 14.40
C THR A 53 -0.41 -4.40 14.32
N PRO A 54 -1.00 -4.06 13.16
CA PRO A 54 -1.81 -2.85 13.03
C PRO A 54 -2.96 -2.77 14.04
N GLU A 55 -3.62 -3.89 14.30
CA GLU A 55 -4.76 -3.98 15.21
C GLU A 55 -4.35 -3.77 16.68
N ASP A 56 -3.30 -4.45 17.12
CA ASP A 56 -2.80 -4.31 18.50
C ASP A 56 -2.26 -2.90 18.75
N ALA A 57 -1.54 -2.33 17.77
CA ALA A 57 -1.08 -0.95 17.82
C ALA A 57 -2.26 0.04 17.92
N ALA A 58 -3.31 -0.15 17.12
CA ALA A 58 -4.51 0.67 17.19
C ALA A 58 -5.20 0.59 18.56
N ILE A 59 -5.33 -0.62 19.11
CA ILE A 59 -5.91 -0.86 20.44
C ILE A 59 -5.07 -0.21 21.55
N ALA A 60 -3.74 -0.35 21.49
CA ALA A 60 -2.83 0.20 22.49
C ALA A 60 -2.90 1.73 22.53
N LEU A 61 -2.88 2.38 21.37
CA LEU A 61 -3.02 3.84 21.26
C LEU A 61 -4.39 4.33 21.72
N LEU A 62 -5.45 3.56 21.46
CA LEU A 62 -6.80 3.87 21.96
C LEU A 62 -6.86 3.82 23.49
N ARG A 63 -6.24 2.80 24.11
CA ARG A 63 -6.09 2.71 25.57
C ARG A 63 -5.23 3.84 26.15
N GLY A 64 -4.35 4.43 25.34
CA GLY A 64 -3.54 5.61 25.68
C GLY A 64 -4.32 6.92 25.78
N GLY A 65 -5.63 6.92 25.52
CA GLY A 65 -6.50 8.09 25.72
C GLY A 65 -6.99 8.76 24.44
N ALA A 66 -6.67 8.21 23.26
CA ALA A 66 -7.31 8.64 22.02
C ALA A 66 -8.79 8.21 21.97
N GLU A 67 -9.63 9.05 21.36
CA GLU A 67 -11.03 8.72 21.06
C GLU A 67 -11.12 7.84 19.79
N VAL A 68 -10.25 8.13 18.82
CA VAL A 68 -10.19 7.44 17.53
C VAL A 68 -8.74 7.16 17.18
N VAL A 69 -8.45 5.96 16.69
CA VAL A 69 -7.13 5.64 16.13
C VAL A 69 -7.28 5.06 14.73
N ILE A 70 -6.50 5.58 13.80
CA ILE A 70 -6.34 5.05 12.46
C ILE A 70 -4.87 4.69 12.22
N VAL A 71 -4.63 3.44 11.83
CA VAL A 71 -3.31 2.95 11.42
C VAL A 71 -3.32 2.72 9.91
N LYS A 72 -2.63 3.61 9.17
CA LYS A 72 -2.48 3.55 7.70
C LYS A 72 -1.52 2.41 7.33
N CYS A 73 -2.03 1.45 6.56
CA CYS A 73 -1.32 0.22 6.15
C CYS A 73 -1.09 0.16 4.62
N GLY A 74 -0.93 1.33 3.98
CA GLY A 74 -0.62 1.44 2.55
C GLY A 74 -1.65 0.71 1.68
N MET A 75 -1.17 -0.22 0.85
CA MET A 75 -2.01 -0.99 -0.08
C MET A 75 -3.02 -1.92 0.59
N LEU A 76 -2.83 -2.27 1.87
CA LEU A 76 -3.81 -3.04 2.65
C LEU A 76 -4.99 -2.17 3.14
N GLY A 77 -4.89 -0.84 2.99
CA GLY A 77 -5.86 0.12 3.50
C GLY A 77 -5.46 0.66 4.87
N ALA A 78 -6.39 0.68 5.84
CA ALA A 78 -6.14 1.16 7.18
C ALA A 78 -6.95 0.39 8.24
N VAL A 79 -6.49 0.39 9.49
CA VAL A 79 -7.26 -0.09 10.63
C VAL A 79 -7.85 1.10 11.37
N LEU A 80 -9.14 1.04 11.70
CA LEU A 80 -9.83 1.98 12.56
C LEU A 80 -10.14 1.30 13.90
N ALA A 81 -9.77 1.94 15.00
CA ALA A 81 -10.18 1.55 16.35
C ALA A 81 -10.89 2.71 17.05
N THR A 82 -12.01 2.37 17.70
CA THR A 82 -12.83 3.24 18.55
C THR A 82 -13.30 2.44 19.77
N SER A 83 -13.78 3.09 20.83
CA SER A 83 -14.12 2.41 22.08
C SER A 83 -15.42 1.57 22.02
N ASP A 84 -16.25 1.81 21.01
CA ASP A 84 -17.60 1.25 20.86
C ASP A 84 -17.62 -0.09 20.09
N GLN A 85 -16.58 -0.41 19.32
CA GLN A 85 -16.54 -1.57 18.45
C GLN A 85 -15.11 -2.15 18.35
N PRO A 86 -14.96 -3.44 18.01
CA PRO A 86 -13.64 -4.00 17.74
C PRO A 86 -12.97 -3.28 16.55
N PRO A 87 -11.63 -3.29 16.46
CA PRO A 87 -10.93 -2.72 15.33
C PRO A 87 -11.46 -3.26 14.00
N THR A 88 -11.70 -2.36 13.05
CA THR A 88 -12.21 -2.68 11.73
C THR A 88 -11.27 -2.18 10.67
N TRP A 89 -11.13 -2.96 9.59
CA TRP A 89 -10.34 -2.55 8.46
C TRP A 89 -11.16 -1.72 7.45
N ILE A 90 -10.54 -0.65 7.00
CA ILE A 90 -10.96 0.21 5.89
C ILE A 90 -10.14 -0.22 4.69
N ARG A 91 -10.79 -0.71 3.62
CA ARG A 91 -10.06 -1.18 2.43
C ARG A 91 -9.50 -0.02 1.64
N ALA A 92 -8.36 -0.27 1.00
CA ALA A 92 -7.91 0.55 -0.12
C ALA A 92 -8.87 0.35 -1.30
N PHE A 93 -8.96 1.36 -2.17
CA PHE A 93 -9.66 1.25 -3.44
C PHE A 93 -8.59 1.10 -4.54
N PRO A 94 -8.44 -0.08 -5.16
CA PRO A 94 -7.50 -0.27 -6.24
C PRO A 94 -7.71 0.72 -7.39
N THR A 95 -6.62 1.20 -7.96
CA THR A 95 -6.60 2.13 -9.09
C THR A 95 -5.67 1.64 -10.18
N ASP A 96 -5.83 2.15 -11.40
CA ASP A 96 -4.96 1.86 -12.54
C ASP A 96 -3.64 2.64 -12.50
N LEU A 97 -3.62 3.78 -11.81
CA LEU A 97 -2.45 4.61 -11.58
C LEU A 97 -2.31 4.94 -10.09
N VAL A 98 -1.07 4.95 -9.57
CA VAL A 98 -0.76 5.28 -8.18
C VAL A 98 0.36 6.32 -8.06
N TRP A 99 -0.03 7.57 -7.87
CA TRP A 99 0.87 8.62 -7.36
C TRP A 99 0.87 8.62 -5.83
N LYS A 100 1.83 7.92 -5.23
CA LYS A 100 1.91 7.71 -3.78
C LYS A 100 2.26 8.97 -2.97
N ILE A 101 3.04 9.89 -3.52
CA ILE A 101 3.56 11.05 -2.77
C ILE A 101 2.38 11.90 -2.26
N GLY A 102 2.33 12.16 -0.95
CA GLY A 102 1.26 12.95 -0.31
C GLY A 102 -0.03 12.17 -0.03
N SER A 103 -0.12 10.87 -0.35
CA SER A 103 -1.34 10.09 -0.10
C SER A 103 -1.72 10.03 1.38
N GLY A 104 -0.72 10.01 2.28
CA GLY A 104 -0.93 10.06 3.73
C GLY A 104 -1.56 11.39 4.17
N ASP A 105 -1.10 12.50 3.61
CA ASP A 105 -1.63 13.84 3.92
C ASP A 105 -3.07 13.99 3.44
N VAL A 106 -3.37 13.46 2.24
CA VAL A 106 -4.75 13.43 1.71
C VAL A 106 -5.66 12.61 2.62
N PHE A 107 -5.19 11.47 3.13
CA PHE A 107 -5.95 10.68 4.09
C PHE A 107 -6.27 11.51 5.33
N SER A 108 -5.25 12.08 5.97
CA SER A 108 -5.39 12.84 7.21
C SER A 108 -6.25 14.09 7.02
N ALA A 109 -6.11 14.80 5.91
CA ALA A 109 -6.92 15.98 5.59
C ALA A 109 -8.40 15.62 5.34
N ALA A 110 -8.67 14.57 4.55
CA ALA A 110 -10.04 14.13 4.27
C ALA A 110 -10.72 13.60 5.53
N PHE A 111 -10.00 12.83 6.36
CA PHE A 111 -10.49 12.36 7.65
C PHE A 111 -10.79 13.53 8.59
N ALA A 112 -9.85 14.47 8.74
CA ALA A 112 -10.03 15.65 9.58
C ALA A 112 -11.20 16.52 9.13
N HIS A 113 -11.39 16.69 7.82
CA HIS A 113 -12.54 17.40 7.29
C HIS A 113 -13.87 16.73 7.69
N ALA A 114 -14.00 15.42 7.47
CA ALA A 114 -15.22 14.70 7.81
C ALA A 114 -15.45 14.61 9.33
N TRP A 115 -14.43 14.30 10.12
CA TRP A 115 -14.56 14.06 11.56
C TRP A 115 -14.61 15.36 12.39
N LEU A 116 -13.73 16.34 12.14
CA LEU A 116 -13.71 17.58 12.91
C LEU A 116 -14.79 18.57 12.47
N ARG A 117 -14.88 18.84 11.16
CA ARG A 117 -15.74 19.91 10.63
C ARG A 117 -17.18 19.46 10.46
N GLU A 118 -17.39 18.29 9.86
CA GLU A 118 -18.74 17.78 9.58
C GLU A 118 -19.30 16.91 10.70
N ARG A 119 -18.45 16.50 11.66
CA ARG A 119 -18.82 15.64 12.78
C ARG A 119 -19.39 14.30 12.34
N ALA A 120 -18.92 13.78 11.20
CA ALA A 120 -19.27 12.45 10.73
C ALA A 120 -18.74 11.37 11.69
N PRO A 121 -19.41 10.21 11.80
CA PRO A 121 -18.88 9.05 12.53
C PRO A 121 -17.49 8.64 12.03
N ALA A 122 -16.63 8.17 12.94
CA ALA A 122 -15.25 7.83 12.60
C ALA A 122 -15.13 6.80 11.46
N LEU A 123 -16.03 5.82 11.42
CA LEU A 123 -16.09 4.82 10.36
C LEU A 123 -16.35 5.45 8.98
N GLU A 124 -17.36 6.32 8.89
CA GLU A 124 -17.70 7.01 7.64
C GLU A 124 -16.56 7.95 7.20
N ALA A 125 -15.97 8.69 8.15
CA ALA A 125 -14.85 9.57 7.89
C ALA A 125 -13.62 8.80 7.37
N ALA A 126 -13.33 7.61 7.90
CA ALA A 126 -12.20 6.79 7.47
C ALA A 126 -12.41 6.18 6.08
N TRP A 127 -13.62 5.71 5.76
CA TRP A 127 -13.95 5.25 4.40
C TRP A 127 -13.88 6.39 3.39
N PHE A 128 -14.38 7.58 3.75
CA PHE A 128 -14.27 8.78 2.93
C PHE A 128 -12.81 9.17 2.69
N ALA A 129 -11.96 9.09 3.71
CA ALA A 129 -10.53 9.35 3.58
C ALA A 129 -9.84 8.35 2.64
N SER A 130 -10.10 7.05 2.81
CA SER A 130 -9.55 6.02 1.91
C SER A 130 -9.97 6.24 0.46
N ARG A 131 -11.25 6.56 0.22
CA ARG A 131 -11.74 6.82 -1.14
C ARG A 131 -11.15 8.10 -1.74
N SER A 132 -10.97 9.14 -0.93
CA SER A 132 -10.32 10.39 -1.34
C SER A 132 -8.86 10.18 -1.73
N VAL A 133 -8.15 9.32 -1.00
CA VAL A 133 -6.78 8.91 -1.36
C VAL A 133 -6.77 8.24 -2.73
N ALA A 134 -7.67 7.29 -2.99
CA ALA A 134 -7.74 6.64 -4.29
C ALA A 134 -8.00 7.62 -5.45
N GLU A 135 -8.82 8.65 -5.23
CA GLU A 135 -9.03 9.68 -6.25
C GLU A 135 -7.78 10.52 -6.49
N TYR A 136 -7.08 10.87 -5.40
CA TYR A 136 -5.84 11.61 -5.47
C TYR A 136 -4.74 10.83 -6.17
N VAL A 137 -4.42 9.60 -5.73
CA VAL A 137 -3.31 8.84 -6.30
C VAL A 137 -3.51 8.55 -7.79
N ARG A 138 -4.77 8.37 -8.23
CA ARG A 138 -5.11 8.16 -9.63
C ARG A 138 -5.03 9.43 -10.49
N THR A 139 -5.31 10.61 -9.92
CA THR A 139 -5.49 11.84 -10.72
C THR A 139 -4.50 12.95 -10.43
N ARG A 140 -3.75 12.86 -9.34
CA ARG A 140 -2.90 13.91 -8.76
C ARG A 140 -3.64 15.22 -8.46
N ARG A 141 -4.98 15.20 -8.39
CA ARG A 141 -5.78 16.39 -8.09
C ARG A 141 -5.72 16.70 -6.60
N GLU A 142 -5.06 17.80 -6.24
CA GLU A 142 -4.97 18.29 -4.86
C GLU A 142 -6.24 19.00 -4.37
N ARG A 143 -7.18 19.30 -5.27
CA ARG A 143 -8.44 19.98 -4.96
C ARG A 143 -9.61 19.22 -5.55
N PHE A 144 -10.61 18.97 -4.71
CA PHE A 144 -11.87 18.35 -5.11
C PHE A 144 -12.97 19.40 -5.17
N SER A 145 -13.78 19.35 -6.22
CA SER A 145 -15.01 20.15 -6.31
C SER A 145 -16.07 19.62 -5.35
N ASP A 146 -17.11 20.41 -5.06
CA ASP A 146 -18.24 19.93 -4.25
C ASP A 146 -18.89 18.67 -4.86
N GLN A 147 -18.96 18.59 -6.19
CA GLN A 147 -19.47 17.42 -6.90
C GLN A 147 -18.56 16.20 -6.73
N ASP A 148 -17.24 16.39 -6.79
CA ASP A 148 -16.29 15.30 -6.48
C ASP A 148 -16.51 14.81 -5.04
N LEU A 149 -16.60 15.71 -4.07
CA LEU A 149 -16.80 15.35 -2.66
C LEU A 149 -18.10 14.57 -2.44
N ILE A 150 -19.20 14.96 -3.09
CA ILE A 150 -20.47 14.22 -3.04
C ILE A 150 -20.30 12.80 -3.60
N ARG A 151 -19.69 12.66 -4.79
CA ARG A 151 -19.45 11.35 -5.41
C ARG A 151 -18.58 10.46 -4.52
N LEU A 152 -17.45 10.98 -4.03
CA LEU A 152 -16.51 10.22 -3.19
C LEU A 152 -17.17 9.71 -1.90
N ARG A 153 -18.08 10.50 -1.31
CA ARG A 153 -18.86 10.06 -0.15
C ARG A 153 -19.84 8.94 -0.48
N GLN A 154 -20.54 9.03 -1.60
CA GLN A 154 -21.46 7.98 -2.03
C GLN A 154 -20.72 6.67 -2.27
N GLU A 155 -19.58 6.72 -2.95
CA GLU A 155 -18.72 5.56 -3.20
C GLU A 155 -18.14 4.99 -1.90
N ALA A 156 -17.69 5.85 -0.98
CA ALA A 156 -17.21 5.46 0.34
C ALA A 156 -18.31 4.78 1.17
N ALA A 157 -19.52 5.36 1.22
CA ALA A 157 -20.66 4.82 1.95
C ALA A 157 -21.12 3.47 1.37
N ALA A 158 -21.07 3.30 0.04
CA ALA A 158 -21.38 2.03 -0.60
C ALA A 158 -20.37 0.92 -0.24
N ALA A 159 -19.11 1.28 0.02
CA ALA A 159 -18.07 0.35 0.46
C ALA A 159 -18.04 0.15 1.99
N ALA A 160 -18.65 1.06 2.75
CA ALA A 160 -18.57 1.13 4.21
C ALA A 160 -19.26 -0.05 4.87
N ARG A 161 -18.45 -0.96 5.40
CA ARG A 161 -18.90 -2.07 6.25
C ARG A 161 -17.77 -2.47 7.19
N PRO A 162 -18.09 -3.00 8.39
CA PRO A 162 -17.08 -3.61 9.24
C PRO A 162 -16.37 -4.75 8.49
N ARG A 163 -15.05 -4.81 8.55
CA ARG A 163 -14.26 -5.85 7.89
C ARG A 163 -13.12 -6.34 8.78
N GLY A 164 -12.85 -7.64 8.69
CA GLY A 164 -11.64 -8.25 9.23
C GLY A 164 -10.40 -7.86 8.43
N ARG A 165 -9.25 -8.38 8.85
CA ARG A 165 -7.96 -8.16 8.18
C ARG A 165 -8.00 -8.68 6.73
N PRO A 166 -7.50 -7.93 5.73
CA PRO A 166 -7.37 -8.46 4.37
C PRO A 166 -6.55 -9.75 4.35
N LEU A 167 -7.00 -10.75 3.58
CA LEU A 167 -6.22 -11.95 3.37
C LEU A 167 -5.19 -11.68 2.29
N VAL A 168 -3.92 -11.90 2.63
CA VAL A 168 -2.80 -11.85 1.70
C VAL A 168 -2.49 -13.28 1.27
N ASN A 169 -2.42 -13.51 -0.04
CA ASN A 169 -2.03 -14.80 -0.59
C ASN A 169 -0.65 -15.21 0.00
N PRO A 170 -0.53 -16.39 0.63
CA PRO A 170 0.71 -16.81 1.25
C PRO A 170 1.78 -17.24 0.24
N LYS A 171 1.43 -17.43 -1.05
CA LYS A 171 2.41 -17.78 -2.08
C LYS A 171 3.28 -16.57 -2.44
N PRO A 172 4.56 -16.77 -2.77
CA PRO A 172 5.46 -15.69 -3.09
C PRO A 172 5.12 -14.99 -4.41
N VAL A 173 5.45 -13.70 -4.50
CA VAL A 173 5.65 -12.99 -5.75
C VAL A 173 7.00 -13.42 -6.31
N TYR A 174 7.02 -13.98 -7.52
CA TYR A 174 8.27 -14.19 -8.24
C TYR A 174 8.67 -12.89 -8.92
N LEU A 175 9.77 -12.28 -8.49
CA LEU A 175 10.30 -11.03 -9.03
C LEU A 175 11.26 -11.34 -10.19
N ALA A 176 10.71 -11.31 -11.40
CA ALA A 176 11.43 -11.50 -12.65
C ALA A 176 12.03 -10.17 -13.12
N GLY A 177 13.28 -10.18 -13.54
CA GLY A 177 13.93 -9.00 -14.11
C GLY A 177 15.44 -9.19 -14.27
N PRO A 178 16.07 -8.42 -15.17
CA PRO A 178 17.51 -8.49 -15.35
C PRO A 178 18.24 -7.95 -14.12
N PHE A 179 19.48 -8.40 -13.91
CA PHE A 179 20.36 -7.91 -12.84
C PHE A 179 21.83 -7.81 -13.31
N PHE A 180 22.05 -7.53 -14.60
CA PHE A 180 23.37 -7.52 -15.24
C PHE A 180 24.14 -6.21 -15.03
N SER A 181 23.51 -5.21 -14.42
CA SER A 181 24.10 -3.90 -14.13
C SER A 181 23.68 -3.42 -12.76
N THR A 182 24.46 -2.52 -12.16
CA THR A 182 24.15 -1.94 -10.85
C THR A 182 22.77 -1.32 -10.78
N ALA A 183 22.33 -0.62 -11.84
CA ALA A 183 21.01 -0.01 -11.89
C ALA A 183 19.88 -1.04 -11.85
N GLN A 184 20.05 -2.15 -12.58
CA GLN A 184 19.09 -3.25 -12.61
C GLN A 184 19.02 -3.98 -11.26
N THR A 185 20.17 -4.29 -10.65
CA THR A 185 20.21 -4.87 -9.31
C THR A 185 19.54 -3.97 -8.27
N TRP A 186 19.82 -2.66 -8.31
CA TRP A 186 19.18 -1.69 -7.42
C TRP A 186 17.65 -1.65 -7.58
N LEU A 187 17.16 -1.73 -8.81
CA LEU A 187 15.73 -1.77 -9.08
C LEU A 187 15.09 -3.05 -8.49
N ILE A 188 15.74 -4.20 -8.64
CA ILE A 188 15.28 -5.46 -8.02
C ILE A 188 15.22 -5.33 -6.49
N GLU A 189 16.26 -4.78 -5.87
CA GLU A 189 16.33 -4.58 -4.41
C GLU A 189 15.20 -3.66 -3.91
N GLU A 190 14.99 -2.53 -4.58
CA GLU A 190 13.94 -1.57 -4.22
C GLU A 190 12.53 -2.18 -4.36
N VAL A 191 12.27 -2.88 -5.46
CA VAL A 191 10.98 -3.55 -5.69
C VAL A 191 10.76 -4.66 -4.65
N ARG A 192 11.79 -5.45 -4.38
CA ARG A 192 11.75 -6.51 -3.37
C ARG A 192 11.46 -5.95 -1.98
N ALA A 193 12.16 -4.89 -1.57
CA ALA A 193 11.93 -4.20 -0.31
C ALA A 193 10.49 -3.67 -0.20
N ALA A 194 9.99 -3.00 -1.25
CA ALA A 194 8.64 -2.46 -1.28
C ALA A 194 7.55 -3.55 -1.16
N LEU A 195 7.73 -4.69 -1.83
CA LEU A 195 6.83 -5.85 -1.71
C LEU A 195 6.89 -6.49 -0.32
N MET A 196 8.08 -6.61 0.28
CA MET A 196 8.25 -7.15 1.63
C MET A 196 7.65 -6.23 2.70
N ASP A 197 7.82 -4.91 2.56
CA ASP A 197 7.20 -3.90 3.43
C ASP A 197 5.67 -3.93 3.35
N ALA A 198 5.12 -4.34 2.20
CA ALA A 198 3.69 -4.60 2.03
C ALA A 198 3.20 -5.88 2.71
N GLY A 199 4.11 -6.70 3.24
CA GLY A 199 3.81 -8.00 3.83
C GLY A 199 3.70 -9.15 2.83
N MET A 200 4.16 -8.97 1.58
CA MET A 200 4.21 -10.04 0.58
C MET A 200 5.44 -10.93 0.81
N GLN A 201 5.28 -12.22 0.54
CA GLN A 201 6.45 -13.08 0.34
C GLN A 201 7.01 -12.82 -1.06
N VAL A 202 8.33 -12.76 -1.19
CA VAL A 202 9.00 -12.47 -2.46
C VAL A 202 10.09 -13.49 -2.69
N PHE A 203 10.11 -14.06 -3.89
CA PHE A 203 11.19 -14.86 -4.43
C PHE A 203 11.89 -14.05 -5.53
N SER A 204 13.20 -13.99 -5.51
CA SER A 204 14.01 -13.27 -6.49
C SER A 204 15.20 -14.12 -6.92
N PRO A 205 15.39 -14.40 -8.23
CA PRO A 205 16.44 -15.28 -8.72
C PRO A 205 17.85 -14.94 -8.20
N ILE A 206 18.23 -13.66 -8.21
CA ILE A 206 19.55 -13.21 -7.72
C ILE A 206 19.73 -13.43 -6.20
N HIS A 207 18.65 -13.41 -5.42
CA HIS A 207 18.71 -13.53 -3.95
C HIS A 207 18.62 -14.96 -3.46
N ASP A 208 17.72 -15.74 -4.07
CA ASP A 208 17.28 -17.02 -3.54
C ASP A 208 17.95 -18.22 -4.25
N ILE A 209 18.50 -18.01 -5.45
CA ILE A 209 19.29 -19.01 -6.20
C ILE A 209 20.71 -18.51 -6.44
N GLY A 210 20.86 -17.31 -6.99
CA GLY A 210 22.16 -16.71 -7.34
C GLY A 210 22.74 -17.22 -8.66
N GLU A 211 24.03 -16.96 -8.89
CA GLU A 211 24.72 -17.37 -10.11
C GLU A 211 25.18 -18.83 -10.04
N GLY A 212 24.98 -19.57 -11.14
CA GLY A 212 25.33 -20.99 -11.21
C GLY A 212 25.25 -21.56 -12.62
N PRO A 213 25.56 -22.86 -12.79
CA PRO A 213 25.46 -23.50 -14.09
C PRO A 213 23.99 -23.63 -14.53
N ALA A 214 23.73 -23.44 -15.83
CA ALA A 214 22.37 -23.37 -16.37
C ALA A 214 21.49 -24.61 -16.08
N HIS A 215 22.10 -25.79 -15.92
CA HIS A 215 21.37 -27.03 -15.61
C HIS A 215 20.93 -27.13 -14.14
N GLU A 216 21.38 -26.23 -13.29
CA GLU A 216 20.94 -26.11 -11.89
C GLU A 216 20.03 -24.90 -11.70
N VAL A 217 20.43 -23.74 -12.23
CA VAL A 217 19.71 -22.47 -12.07
C VAL A 217 18.35 -22.50 -12.76
N ALA A 218 18.29 -22.85 -14.06
CA ALA A 218 17.04 -22.75 -14.80
C ALA A 218 15.93 -23.69 -14.26
N PRO A 219 16.20 -24.96 -13.89
CA PRO A 219 15.19 -25.78 -13.23
C PRO A 219 14.72 -25.24 -11.87
N ALA A 220 15.61 -24.63 -11.10
CA ALA A 220 15.26 -24.04 -9.81
C ALA A 220 14.36 -22.81 -9.97
N ASP A 221 14.68 -21.91 -10.92
CA ASP A 221 13.84 -20.75 -11.27
C ASP A 221 12.44 -21.19 -11.72
N LEU A 222 12.35 -22.18 -12.61
CA LEU A 222 11.06 -22.68 -13.10
C LEU A 222 10.22 -23.31 -11.98
N GLN A 223 10.86 -24.07 -11.08
CA GLN A 223 10.20 -24.64 -9.91
C GLN A 223 9.70 -23.55 -8.94
N ALA A 224 10.43 -22.43 -8.83
CA ALA A 224 10.00 -21.30 -8.01
C ALA A 224 8.81 -20.56 -8.65
N ILE A 225 8.78 -20.40 -9.98
CA ILE A 225 7.62 -19.88 -10.70
C ILE A 225 6.39 -20.76 -10.45
N ASP A 226 6.50 -22.09 -10.55
CA ASP A 226 5.39 -23.02 -10.32
C ASP A 226 4.74 -22.88 -8.92
N GLN A 227 5.50 -22.38 -7.95
CA GLN A 227 5.04 -22.16 -6.57
C GLN A 227 4.52 -20.74 -6.32
N ALA A 228 4.73 -19.82 -7.26
CA ALA A 228 4.38 -18.42 -7.12
C ALA A 228 2.86 -18.20 -7.12
N GLY A 229 2.43 -17.16 -6.40
CA GLY A 229 1.07 -16.65 -6.48
C GLY A 229 0.87 -15.75 -7.70
N LEU A 230 1.95 -15.07 -8.11
CA LEU A 230 2.01 -14.11 -9.19
C LEU A 230 3.48 -13.89 -9.59
N VAL A 231 3.71 -13.55 -10.86
CA VAL A 231 5.01 -13.04 -11.33
C VAL A 231 4.92 -11.52 -11.49
N LEU A 232 5.82 -10.79 -10.85
CA LEU A 232 6.08 -9.38 -11.15
C LEU A 232 7.31 -9.30 -12.05
N ALA A 233 7.14 -8.81 -13.28
CA ALA A 233 8.20 -8.75 -14.27
C ALA A 233 8.65 -7.31 -14.54
N LEU A 234 9.94 -7.03 -14.43
CA LEU A 234 10.57 -5.78 -14.84
C LEU A 234 10.99 -5.89 -16.31
N LEU A 235 10.25 -5.23 -17.20
CA LEU A 235 10.30 -5.48 -18.64
C LEU A 235 11.20 -4.50 -19.41
N ASP A 236 11.70 -3.46 -18.75
CA ASP A 236 12.60 -2.50 -19.38
C ASP A 236 13.87 -3.17 -19.90
N GLY A 237 14.15 -2.96 -21.19
CA GLY A 237 15.24 -3.62 -21.90
C GLY A 237 14.90 -5.00 -22.50
N LEU A 238 13.68 -5.51 -22.28
CA LEU A 238 13.16 -6.74 -22.88
C LEU A 238 14.10 -7.94 -22.75
N ASP A 239 14.60 -8.17 -21.53
CA ASP A 239 15.50 -9.29 -21.26
C ASP A 239 14.88 -10.63 -21.67
N ALA A 240 15.65 -11.45 -22.39
CA ALA A 240 15.17 -12.72 -22.92
C ALA A 240 14.84 -13.73 -21.82
N GLY A 241 15.58 -13.71 -20.70
CA GLY A 241 15.31 -14.53 -19.52
C GLY A 241 13.97 -14.15 -18.90
N THR A 242 13.80 -12.86 -18.59
CA THR A 242 12.54 -12.34 -18.05
C THR A 242 11.33 -12.63 -18.95
N LEU A 243 11.46 -12.45 -20.27
CA LEU A 243 10.37 -12.78 -21.21
C LEU A 243 10.07 -14.28 -21.26
N PHE A 244 11.07 -15.14 -21.10
CA PHE A 244 10.88 -16.59 -21.00
C PHE A 244 10.11 -16.95 -19.73
N GLU A 245 10.50 -16.39 -18.58
CA GLU A 245 9.83 -16.59 -17.29
C GLU A 245 8.36 -16.16 -17.35
N VAL A 246 8.08 -14.99 -17.94
CA VAL A 246 6.71 -14.50 -18.16
C VAL A 246 5.92 -15.45 -19.04
N GLY A 247 6.47 -15.88 -20.18
CA GLY A 247 5.81 -16.82 -21.08
C GLY A 247 5.50 -18.15 -20.40
N TYR A 248 6.45 -18.69 -19.62
CA TYR A 248 6.29 -19.91 -18.84
C TYR A 248 5.18 -19.76 -17.79
N ALA A 249 5.20 -18.67 -17.01
CA ALA A 249 4.18 -18.39 -16.00
C ALA A 249 2.77 -18.31 -16.61
N ARG A 250 2.60 -17.61 -17.74
CA ARG A 250 1.32 -17.54 -18.45
C ARG A 250 0.87 -18.92 -18.95
N ALA A 251 1.78 -19.74 -19.46
CA ALA A 251 1.47 -21.10 -19.89
C ALA A 251 0.98 -22.00 -18.73
N GLN A 252 1.47 -21.77 -17.51
CA GLN A 252 1.01 -22.45 -16.28
C GLN A 252 -0.25 -21.83 -15.66
N GLY A 253 -0.81 -20.77 -16.27
CA GLY A 253 -1.99 -20.07 -15.73
C GLY A 253 -1.68 -19.17 -14.53
N ILE A 254 -0.41 -18.88 -14.27
CA ILE A 254 0.02 -17.97 -13.20
C ILE A 254 -0.20 -16.52 -13.68
N PRO A 255 -0.80 -15.64 -12.86
CA PRO A 255 -0.98 -14.23 -13.21
C PRO A 255 0.38 -13.52 -13.31
N VAL A 256 0.48 -12.59 -14.25
CA VAL A 256 1.68 -11.78 -14.46
C VAL A 256 1.31 -10.31 -14.46
N VAL A 257 2.01 -9.54 -13.63
CA VAL A 257 2.04 -8.08 -13.68
C VAL A 257 3.40 -7.66 -14.24
N GLY A 258 3.40 -6.82 -15.26
CA GLY A 258 4.61 -6.30 -15.88
C GLY A 258 4.77 -4.80 -15.61
N ILE A 259 6.00 -4.36 -15.37
CA ILE A 259 6.39 -2.96 -15.27
C ILE A 259 7.24 -2.63 -16.49
N ALA A 260 6.76 -1.70 -17.31
CA ALA A 260 7.35 -1.33 -18.59
C ALA A 260 7.34 0.20 -18.75
N GLU A 261 8.29 0.88 -18.14
CA GLU A 261 8.37 2.35 -18.14
C GLU A 261 8.96 2.89 -19.44
N CYS A 262 9.84 2.11 -20.08
CA CYS A 262 10.61 2.51 -21.25
C CYS A 262 10.44 1.53 -22.43
N VAL A 263 9.25 0.93 -22.58
CA VAL A 263 8.96 -0.02 -23.67
C VAL A 263 7.71 0.41 -24.43
N ASP A 264 7.83 0.54 -25.76
CA ASP A 264 6.68 0.88 -26.60
C ASP A 264 5.67 -0.28 -26.67
N GLU A 265 4.38 0.07 -26.66
CA GLU A 265 3.25 -0.88 -26.69
C GLU A 265 3.37 -1.98 -27.77
N PRO A 266 3.79 -1.70 -29.02
CA PRO A 266 3.93 -2.76 -30.04
C PRO A 266 4.92 -3.87 -29.64
N GLN A 267 5.93 -3.56 -28.83
CA GLN A 267 6.91 -4.54 -28.34
C GLN A 267 6.32 -5.43 -27.23
N LEU A 268 5.22 -5.00 -26.60
CA LEU A 268 4.50 -5.71 -25.55
C LEU A 268 3.34 -6.57 -26.09
N THR A 269 3.15 -6.65 -27.41
CA THR A 269 2.02 -7.35 -28.06
C THR A 269 1.74 -8.74 -27.49
N MET A 270 2.78 -9.56 -27.29
CA MET A 270 2.62 -10.92 -26.76
C MET A 270 2.24 -10.94 -25.28
N LEU A 271 2.72 -9.97 -24.50
CA LEU A 271 2.43 -9.85 -23.08
C LEU A 271 0.98 -9.40 -22.86
N LEU A 272 0.56 -8.35 -23.57
CA LEU A 272 -0.81 -7.86 -23.57
C LEU A 272 -1.79 -8.93 -24.09
N GLY A 273 -1.48 -9.54 -25.24
CA GLY A 273 -2.31 -10.56 -25.88
C GLY A 273 -2.43 -11.86 -25.09
N SER A 274 -1.52 -12.14 -24.15
CA SER A 274 -1.56 -13.30 -23.26
C SER A 274 -2.25 -13.00 -21.92
N GLY A 275 -2.77 -11.78 -21.72
CA GLY A 275 -3.51 -11.38 -20.53
C GLY A 275 -2.61 -11.00 -19.34
N CYS A 276 -1.38 -10.56 -19.59
CA CYS A 276 -0.59 -9.88 -18.56
C CYS A 276 -1.17 -8.50 -18.26
N ILE A 277 -1.11 -8.05 -17.02
CA ILE A 277 -1.45 -6.68 -16.64
C ILE A 277 -0.17 -5.85 -16.73
N ILE A 278 -0.12 -4.83 -17.57
CA ILE A 278 1.08 -4.00 -17.74
C ILE A 278 0.83 -2.61 -17.17
N ARG A 279 1.79 -2.12 -16.37
CA ARG A 279 1.86 -0.75 -15.86
C ARG A 279 3.10 -0.06 -16.43
N ASP A 280 2.96 1.22 -16.73
CA ASP A 280 3.99 2.08 -17.33
C ASP A 280 4.77 2.90 -16.30
N ASP A 281 4.52 2.68 -15.01
CA ASP A 281 5.31 3.22 -13.91
C ASP A 281 5.53 2.19 -12.80
N LEU A 282 6.68 2.31 -12.12
CA LEU A 282 7.09 1.41 -11.06
C LEU A 282 6.08 1.30 -9.89
N CYS A 283 5.53 2.44 -9.46
CA CYS A 283 4.67 2.48 -8.28
C CYS A 283 3.35 1.76 -8.55
N SER A 284 2.70 2.04 -9.67
CA SER A 284 1.46 1.38 -10.05
C SER A 284 1.66 -0.12 -10.25
N GLY A 285 2.80 -0.53 -10.83
CA GLY A 285 3.15 -1.94 -10.99
C GLY A 285 3.25 -2.72 -9.67
N ILE A 286 3.94 -2.16 -8.68
CA ILE A 286 4.06 -2.76 -7.34
C ILE A 286 2.69 -2.84 -6.66
N TYR A 287 1.90 -1.76 -6.71
CA TYR A 287 0.56 -1.75 -6.11
C TYR A 287 -0.37 -2.76 -6.77
N GLU A 288 -0.36 -2.85 -8.10
CA GLU A 288 -1.13 -3.85 -8.86
C GLU A 288 -0.75 -5.27 -8.44
N ALA A 289 0.54 -5.60 -8.40
CA ALA A 289 1.00 -6.93 -7.98
C ALA A 289 0.49 -7.30 -6.58
N CYS A 290 0.52 -6.36 -5.65
CA CYS A 290 0.02 -6.57 -4.31
C CYS A 290 -1.52 -6.72 -4.27
N TRP A 291 -2.27 -5.88 -4.99
CA TRP A 291 -3.73 -5.97 -5.02
C TRP A 291 -4.23 -7.27 -5.67
N GLN A 292 -3.52 -7.82 -6.65
CA GLN A 292 -3.83 -9.13 -7.22
C GLN A 292 -3.68 -10.29 -6.20
N LEU A 293 -2.90 -10.09 -5.14
CA LEU A 293 -2.68 -11.07 -4.07
C LEU A 293 -3.47 -10.77 -2.79
N ILE A 294 -4.20 -9.66 -2.73
CA ILE A 294 -5.06 -9.31 -1.60
C ILE A 294 -6.50 -9.70 -1.93
N CYS A 295 -7.11 -10.50 -1.08
CA CYS A 295 -8.52 -10.84 -1.18
C CYS A 295 -9.31 -10.23 -0.02
N ASP A 296 -10.56 -9.88 -0.33
CA ASP A 296 -11.57 -9.60 0.68
C ASP A 296 -12.17 -10.91 1.18
N ASP A 297 -12.32 -11.03 2.51
CA ASP A 297 -13.20 -12.02 3.15
C ASP A 297 -14.66 -11.88 2.69
#